data_AF-A0A437M6H8-F1
#
_entry.id   AF-A0A437M6H8-F1
#
_cell.length_a   1.000
_cell.length_b   1.000
_cell.length_c   1.000
_cell.angle_alpha   90.00
_cell.angle_beta   90.00
_cell.angle_gamma   90.00
#
_symmetry.space_group_name_H-M   'P 1'
#
loop_
_entity.id
_entity.type
_entity.pdbx_description
1 polymer ?
#
loop_
_entity_poly.entity_id
_entity_poly.type
_entity_poly.pdbx_seq_one_letter_code
_entity_poly.pdbx_strand_id
1 'polypeptide(L)'
;MSAAAQRRALALAGEALLARDGGPGERRAAALLRRIAGSETPRLDLSDIAAAPTWLRLPPAACKRLAQRAALLSFAPALAKSIDGAWLGAHANAAGEDNVDWAISRADRIPEGGAQPVDSTQLTERGFGLLRATLAPRLRPLLDAPADDTCPPPLAAACVAEALEGATA
;
A
#
# COMPACT_ATOMS: atom_id res chain seq x y z
N MET A 1 -25.24 -11.55 9.84
CA MET A 1 -24.91 -11.81 8.42
C MET A 1 -25.37 -13.22 8.06
N SER A 2 -26.02 -13.42 6.92
CA SER A 2 -26.44 -14.76 6.48
C SER A 2 -25.29 -15.52 5.79
N ALA A 3 -25.32 -16.85 5.84
CA ALA A 3 -24.35 -17.70 5.15
C ALA A 3 -24.30 -17.48 3.62
N ALA A 4 -25.36 -16.93 3.02
CA ALA A 4 -25.39 -16.56 1.61
C ALA A 4 -24.61 -15.26 1.34
N ALA A 5 -24.74 -14.25 2.21
CA ALA A 5 -24.00 -13.00 2.11
C ALA A 5 -22.49 -13.23 2.27
N GLN A 6 -22.10 -14.13 3.17
CA GLN A 6 -20.70 -14.48 3.40
C GLN A 6 -20.10 -15.23 2.19
N ARG A 7 -20.82 -16.18 1.60
CA ARG A 7 -20.41 -16.85 0.35
C ARG A 7 -20.25 -15.89 -0.83
N ARG A 8 -21.16 -14.92 -0.96
CA ARG A 8 -21.08 -13.89 -2.02
C ARG A 8 -19.89 -12.95 -1.83
N ALA A 9 -19.62 -12.52 -0.60
CA ALA A 9 -18.45 -11.71 -0.29
C ALA A 9 -17.14 -12.44 -0.58
N LEU A 10 -17.10 -13.76 -0.30
CA LEU A 10 -15.94 -14.62 -0.61
C LEU A 10 -15.74 -14.81 -2.11
N ALA A 11 -16.82 -15.02 -2.88
CA ALA A 11 -16.74 -15.15 -4.34
C ALA A 11 -16.18 -13.86 -4.98
N LEU A 12 -16.67 -12.70 -4.55
CA LEU A 12 -16.19 -11.39 -5.04
C LEU A 12 -14.71 -11.15 -4.67
N ALA A 13 -14.29 -11.53 -3.46
CA ALA A 13 -12.89 -11.44 -3.06
C ALA A 13 -12.00 -12.38 -3.89
N GLY A 14 -12.46 -13.60 -4.17
CA GLY A 14 -11.77 -14.57 -5.02
C GLY A 14 -11.63 -14.09 -6.46
N GLU A 15 -12.70 -13.57 -7.06
CA GLU A 15 -12.67 -13.00 -8.42
C GLU A 15 -11.73 -11.80 -8.53
N ALA A 16 -11.74 -10.89 -7.55
CA ALA A 16 -10.84 -9.74 -7.51
C ALA A 16 -9.36 -10.15 -7.41
N LEU A 17 -9.06 -11.20 -6.63
CA LEU A 17 -7.71 -11.76 -6.54
C LEU A 17 -7.30 -12.47 -7.85
N LEU A 18 -8.22 -13.21 -8.47
CA LEU A 18 -7.96 -13.90 -9.76
C LEU A 18 -7.68 -12.93 -10.91
N ALA A 19 -8.33 -11.76 -10.92
CA ALA A 19 -8.08 -10.72 -11.90
C ALA A 19 -6.70 -10.05 -11.75
N ARG A 20 -6.05 -10.22 -10.59
CA ARG A 20 -4.81 -9.51 -10.22
C ARG A 20 -3.53 -10.25 -10.65
N ASP A 21 -3.56 -11.57 -10.75
CA ASP A 21 -2.38 -12.42 -10.97
C ASP A 21 -2.23 -12.96 -12.42
N GLY A 22 -2.88 -12.33 -13.39
CA GLY A 22 -2.80 -12.75 -14.79
C GLY A 22 -3.55 -14.06 -15.09
N GLY A 23 -3.30 -14.65 -16.26
CA GLY A 23 -3.98 -15.86 -16.73
C GLY A 23 -3.65 -17.13 -15.93
N PRO A 24 -4.41 -18.23 -16.06
CA PRO A 24 -4.16 -19.48 -15.33
C PRO A 24 -2.74 -20.05 -15.48
N GLY A 25 -2.12 -19.83 -16.65
CA GLY A 25 -0.75 -20.26 -16.94
C GLY A 25 0.31 -19.41 -16.23
N GLU A 26 0.14 -18.08 -16.24
CA GLU A 26 1.03 -17.13 -15.56
C GLU A 26 1.03 -17.35 -14.05
N ARG A 27 -0.14 -17.62 -13.46
CA ARG A 27 -0.27 -17.98 -12.04
C ARG A 27 0.51 -19.24 -11.67
N ARG A 28 0.46 -20.27 -12.52
CA ARG A 28 1.22 -21.53 -12.30
C ARG A 28 2.71 -21.29 -12.43
N ALA A 29 3.15 -20.51 -13.41
CA ALA A 29 4.55 -20.16 -13.60
C ALA A 29 5.09 -19.35 -12.41
N ALA A 30 4.36 -18.34 -11.95
CA ALA A 30 4.71 -17.54 -10.78
C ALA A 30 4.76 -18.40 -9.50
N ALA A 31 3.79 -19.29 -9.28
CA ALA A 31 3.79 -20.21 -8.15
C ALA A 31 4.98 -21.18 -8.18
N LEU A 32 5.35 -21.67 -9.37
CA LEU A 32 6.52 -22.53 -9.55
C LEU A 32 7.82 -21.78 -9.23
N LEU A 33 7.97 -20.56 -9.74
CA LEU A 33 9.14 -19.70 -9.48
C LEU A 33 9.29 -19.37 -8.00
N ARG A 34 8.19 -19.04 -7.30
CA ARG A 34 8.20 -18.82 -5.84
C ARG A 34 8.62 -20.07 -5.07
N ARG A 35 8.14 -21.24 -5.49
CA ARG A 35 8.50 -22.53 -4.87
C ARG A 35 9.98 -22.87 -5.09
N ILE A 36 10.51 -22.61 -6.28
CA ILE A 36 11.94 -22.75 -6.60
C ILE A 36 12.78 -21.78 -5.75
N ALA A 37 12.28 -20.57 -5.53
CA ALA A 37 12.91 -19.57 -4.67
C ALA A 37 12.78 -19.86 -3.15
N GLY A 38 12.18 -20.99 -2.74
CA GLY A 38 11.96 -21.32 -1.33
C GLY A 38 10.93 -20.43 -0.61
N SER A 39 10.18 -19.62 -1.37
CA SER A 39 9.11 -18.75 -0.87
C SER A 39 7.79 -19.52 -0.90
N GLU A 40 7.55 -20.34 0.13
CA GLU A 40 6.23 -20.95 0.31
C GLU A 40 5.25 -19.87 0.79
N THR A 41 4.26 -19.55 -0.05
CA THR A 41 3.13 -18.70 0.36
C THR A 41 2.44 -19.34 1.56
N PRO A 42 2.32 -18.65 2.71
CA PRO A 42 1.62 -19.21 3.86
C PRO A 42 0.20 -19.59 3.46
N ARG A 43 -0.27 -20.74 3.94
CA ARG A 43 -1.66 -21.16 3.74
C ARG A 43 -2.57 -20.15 4.45
N LEU A 44 -3.17 -19.26 3.67
CA LEU A 44 -4.19 -18.34 4.15
C LEU A 44 -5.48 -19.12 4.43
N ASP A 45 -6.11 -18.85 5.55
CA ASP A 45 -7.41 -19.40 5.89
C ASP A 45 -8.53 -18.37 5.63
N LEU A 46 -9.78 -18.79 5.82
CA LEU A 46 -10.94 -17.91 5.63
C LEU A 46 -10.96 -16.73 6.63
N SER A 47 -10.32 -16.88 7.78
CA SER A 47 -10.25 -15.80 8.78
C SER A 47 -9.28 -14.70 8.35
N ASP A 48 -8.20 -15.07 7.64
CA ASP A 48 -7.27 -14.11 7.04
C ASP A 48 -7.96 -13.22 5.98
N ILE A 49 -8.93 -13.76 5.24
CA ILE A 49 -9.72 -12.98 4.25
C ILE A 49 -10.63 -11.96 4.95
N ALA A 50 -11.17 -12.29 6.12
CA ALA A 50 -11.99 -11.38 6.91
C ALA A 50 -11.15 -10.27 7.55
N ALA A 51 -9.90 -10.57 7.91
CA ALA A 51 -8.94 -9.61 8.45
C ALA A 51 -8.24 -8.75 7.36
N ALA A 52 -8.37 -9.12 6.08
CA ALA A 52 -7.73 -8.39 5.00
C ALA A 52 -8.31 -6.97 4.85
N PRO A 53 -7.48 -5.92 4.86
CA PRO A 53 -7.97 -4.56 4.71
C PRO A 53 -8.59 -4.36 3.32
N THR A 54 -9.57 -3.47 3.24
CA THR A 54 -10.35 -3.22 2.02
C THR A 54 -9.48 -2.80 0.84
N TRP A 55 -8.39 -2.07 1.09
CA TRP A 55 -7.47 -1.63 0.05
C TRP A 55 -6.74 -2.78 -0.65
N LEU A 56 -6.60 -3.94 -0.01
CA LEU A 56 -5.99 -5.12 -0.64
C LEU A 56 -6.83 -5.64 -1.83
N ARG A 57 -8.10 -5.24 -1.91
CA ARG A 57 -9.02 -5.60 -2.99
C ARG A 57 -9.04 -4.55 -4.11
N LEU A 58 -8.33 -3.44 -3.99
CA LEU A 58 -8.27 -2.41 -5.02
C LEU A 58 -7.55 -2.91 -6.28
N PRO A 59 -7.92 -2.40 -7.47
CA PRO A 59 -7.15 -2.62 -8.68
C PRO A 59 -5.68 -2.19 -8.51
N PRO A 60 -4.71 -2.84 -9.18
CA PRO A 60 -3.28 -2.54 -9.01
C PRO A 60 -2.92 -1.06 -9.13
N ALA A 61 -3.51 -0.35 -10.11
CA ALA A 61 -3.28 1.09 -10.30
C ALA A 61 -3.79 1.94 -9.12
N ALA A 62 -4.95 1.59 -8.55
CA ALA A 62 -5.49 2.29 -7.38
C ALA A 62 -4.66 1.98 -6.12
N CYS A 63 -4.20 0.74 -5.97
CA CYS A 63 -3.30 0.34 -4.90
C CYS A 63 -1.95 1.09 -4.98
N LYS A 64 -1.40 1.25 -6.19
CA LYS A 64 -0.18 2.05 -6.42
C LYS A 64 -0.37 3.51 -6.03
N ARG A 65 -1.49 4.14 -6.41
CA ARG A 65 -1.79 5.53 -6.01
C ARG A 65 -1.92 5.67 -4.49
N LEU A 66 -2.60 4.73 -3.84
CA LEU A 66 -2.70 4.69 -2.39
C LEU A 66 -1.32 4.58 -1.73
N ALA A 67 -0.44 3.70 -2.24
CA ALA A 67 0.93 3.56 -1.77
C ALA A 67 1.71 4.88 -1.90
N GLN A 68 1.66 5.53 -3.06
CA GLN A 68 2.33 6.81 -3.29
C GLN A 68 1.81 7.92 -2.35
N ARG A 69 0.49 7.97 -2.10
CA ARG A 69 -0.11 8.90 -1.12
C ARG A 69 0.38 8.64 0.30
N ALA A 70 0.39 7.38 0.73
CA ALA A 70 0.92 6.99 2.04
C ALA A 70 2.41 7.35 2.18
N ALA A 71 3.20 7.16 1.12
CA ALA A 71 4.60 7.55 1.09
C ALA A 71 4.78 9.07 1.26
N LEU A 72 4.07 9.88 0.46
CA LEU A 72 4.12 11.34 0.56
C LEU A 72 3.71 11.84 1.95
N LEU A 73 2.65 11.25 2.55
CA LEU A 73 2.25 11.58 3.92
C LEU A 73 3.34 11.27 4.94
N SER A 74 4.08 10.17 4.76
CA SER A 74 5.11 9.76 5.70
C SER A 74 6.20 10.82 5.89
N PHE A 75 6.42 11.72 4.93
CA PHE A 75 7.34 12.85 5.05
C PHE A 75 6.69 14.19 4.68
N ALA A 76 5.37 14.31 4.80
CA ALA A 76 4.63 15.54 4.48
C ALA A 76 5.13 16.79 5.24
N PRO A 77 5.56 16.71 6.52
CA PRO A 77 6.15 17.86 7.19
C PRO A 77 7.43 18.40 6.53
N ALA A 78 8.21 17.53 5.87
CA ALA A 78 9.37 17.95 5.09
C ALA A 78 8.95 18.58 3.75
N LEU A 79 7.92 18.04 3.08
CA LEU A 79 7.33 18.64 1.88
C LEU A 79 6.85 20.07 2.17
N ALA A 80 6.08 20.27 3.24
CA ALA A 80 5.51 21.56 3.61
C ALA A 80 6.56 22.64 3.96
N LYS A 81 7.76 22.23 4.38
CA LYS A 81 8.87 23.13 4.72
C LYS A 81 9.87 23.34 3.58
N SER A 82 9.73 22.59 2.50
CA SER A 82 10.69 22.64 1.40
C SER A 82 10.48 23.86 0.51
N ILE A 83 11.59 24.46 0.10
CA ILE A 83 11.65 25.51 -0.92
C ILE A 83 12.33 25.03 -2.21
N ASP A 84 12.73 23.76 -2.25
CA ASP A 84 13.36 23.15 -3.42
C ASP A 84 12.29 22.75 -4.45
N GLY A 85 12.06 23.63 -5.41
CA GLY A 85 11.10 23.42 -6.49
C GLY A 85 11.48 22.26 -7.42
N ALA A 86 12.76 21.90 -7.55
CA ALA A 86 13.17 20.76 -8.37
C ALA A 86 12.80 19.44 -7.67
N TRP A 87 13.05 19.36 -6.36
CA TRP A 87 12.66 18.21 -5.56
C TRP A 87 11.13 18.04 -5.47
N LEU A 88 10.39 19.13 -5.25
CA LEU A 88 8.93 19.11 -5.27
C LEU A 88 8.38 18.73 -6.66
N GLY A 89 8.94 19.30 -7.72
CA GLY A 89 8.58 18.96 -9.11
C GLY A 89 8.84 17.48 -9.45
N ALA A 90 9.92 16.90 -8.95
CA ALA A 90 10.21 15.47 -9.13
C ALA A 90 9.15 14.59 -8.45
N HIS A 91 8.67 14.97 -7.27
CA HIS A 91 7.59 14.27 -6.57
C HIS A 91 6.24 14.43 -7.26
N ALA A 92 5.93 15.64 -7.75
CA ALA A 92 4.72 15.92 -8.52
C ALA A 92 4.70 15.14 -9.84
N ASN A 93 5.83 15.02 -10.54
CA ASN A 93 5.93 14.21 -11.76
C ASN A 93 5.71 12.71 -11.48
N ALA A 94 6.15 12.21 -10.32
CA ALA A 94 6.04 10.79 -9.97
C ALA A 94 4.66 10.39 -9.44
N ALA A 95 4.00 11.26 -8.67
CA ALA A 95 2.77 10.95 -7.95
C ALA A 95 1.57 11.83 -8.34
N GLY A 96 1.76 12.90 -9.10
CA GLY A 96 0.76 13.92 -9.41
C GLY A 96 0.83 15.11 -8.45
N GLU A 97 0.70 16.32 -9.00
CA GLU A 97 0.71 17.59 -8.25
C GLU A 97 -0.36 17.63 -7.16
N ASP A 98 -1.60 17.26 -7.49
CA ASP A 98 -2.71 17.18 -6.53
C ASP A 98 -2.39 16.32 -5.29
N ASN A 99 -1.60 15.25 -5.46
CA ASN A 99 -1.23 14.37 -4.36
C ASN A 99 -0.13 14.97 -3.47
N VAL A 100 0.76 15.78 -4.05
CA VAL A 100 1.78 16.53 -3.29
C VAL A 100 1.11 17.63 -2.48
N ASP A 101 0.25 18.44 -3.11
CA ASP A 101 -0.49 19.51 -2.44
C ASP A 101 -1.39 18.96 -1.33
N TRP A 102 -2.08 17.86 -1.62
CA TRP A 102 -2.89 17.16 -0.63
C TRP A 102 -2.04 16.67 0.56
N ALA A 103 -0.85 16.11 0.32
CA ALA A 103 0.03 15.67 1.40
C ALA A 103 0.53 16.86 2.24
N ILE A 104 0.92 17.96 1.59
CA ILE A 104 1.32 19.21 2.25
C ILE A 104 0.19 19.74 3.15
N SER A 105 -1.05 19.75 2.65
CA SER A 105 -2.22 20.20 3.42
C SER A 105 -2.49 19.38 4.69
N ARG A 106 -1.91 18.18 4.80
CA ARG A 106 -2.07 17.25 5.92
C ARG A 106 -0.82 17.10 6.77
N ALA A 107 0.23 17.88 6.52
CA ALA A 107 1.48 17.80 7.27
C ALA A 107 1.28 17.83 8.79
N ASP A 108 0.37 18.67 9.28
CA ASP A 108 0.08 18.81 10.73
C ASP A 108 -0.59 17.58 11.36
N ARG A 109 -1.12 16.66 10.54
CA ARG A 109 -1.75 15.41 11.01
C ARG A 109 -0.74 14.28 11.18
N ILE A 110 0.50 14.49 10.74
CA ILE A 110 1.53 13.47 10.75
C ILE A 110 2.30 13.51 12.07
N PRO A 111 2.31 12.41 12.85
CA PRO A 111 2.96 12.40 14.15
C PRO A 111 4.48 12.55 14.02
N GLU A 112 5.10 13.08 15.07
CA GLU A 112 6.57 13.11 15.26
C GLU A 112 7.36 13.82 14.14
N GLY A 113 6.71 14.66 13.34
CA GLY A 113 7.36 15.37 12.23
C GLY A 113 7.60 14.51 10.98
N GLY A 114 7.03 13.30 10.94
CA GLY A 114 7.19 12.37 9.84
C GLY A 114 8.54 11.64 9.86
N ALA A 115 8.73 10.79 8.86
CA ALA A 115 9.94 10.04 8.63
C ALA A 115 10.91 10.78 7.70
N GLN A 116 12.10 10.21 7.51
CA GLN A 116 13.09 10.73 6.58
C GLN A 116 12.52 10.83 5.15
N PRO A 117 12.73 11.96 4.46
CA PRO A 117 12.32 12.11 3.05
C PRO A 117 13.06 11.12 2.16
N VAL A 118 12.39 10.68 1.09
CA VAL A 118 12.93 9.78 0.07
C VAL A 118 12.97 10.48 -1.29
N ASP A 119 13.66 9.87 -2.25
CA ASP A 119 13.62 10.32 -3.64
C ASP A 119 12.27 9.95 -4.29
N SER A 120 11.86 10.70 -5.32
CA SER A 120 10.59 10.46 -6.02
C SER A 120 10.54 9.06 -6.67
N THR A 121 11.70 8.53 -7.06
CA THR A 121 11.84 7.16 -7.60
C THR A 121 11.51 6.06 -6.58
N GLN A 122 11.64 6.36 -5.28
CA GLN A 122 11.44 5.42 -4.18
C GLN A 122 10.03 5.47 -3.59
N LEU A 123 9.18 6.41 -4.01
CA LEU A 123 7.82 6.62 -3.47
C LEU A 123 6.96 5.35 -3.48
N THR A 124 7.02 4.59 -4.57
CA THR A 124 6.18 3.39 -4.71
C THR A 124 6.62 2.30 -3.74
N GLU A 125 7.92 2.04 -3.66
CA GLU A 125 8.50 1.05 -2.76
C GLU A 125 8.24 1.42 -1.30
N ARG A 126 8.53 2.67 -0.94
CA ARG A 126 8.21 3.26 0.38
C ARG A 126 6.74 3.04 0.74
N GLY A 127 5.85 3.42 -0.15
CA GLY A 127 4.41 3.29 0.05
C GLY A 127 3.94 1.86 0.29
N PHE A 128 4.46 0.90 -0.48
CA PHE A 128 4.14 -0.50 -0.28
C PHE A 128 4.76 -1.07 1.01
N GLY A 129 5.93 -0.59 1.43
CA GLY A 129 6.51 -0.90 2.74
C GLY A 129 5.59 -0.48 3.88
N LEU A 130 5.04 0.74 3.81
CA LEU A 130 4.06 1.25 4.78
C LEU A 130 2.77 0.44 4.79
N LEU A 131 2.20 0.14 3.62
CA LEU A 131 1.02 -0.73 3.50
C LEU A 131 1.28 -2.10 4.10
N ARG A 132 2.44 -2.70 3.83
CA ARG A 132 2.87 -3.99 4.39
C ARG A 132 3.00 -3.94 5.90
N ALA A 133 3.47 -2.83 6.49
CA ALA A 133 3.58 -2.67 7.93
C ALA A 133 2.20 -2.71 8.63
N THR A 134 1.14 -2.25 7.96
CA THR A 134 -0.25 -2.30 8.47
C THR A 134 -0.93 -3.67 8.34
N LEU A 135 -0.32 -4.61 7.60
CA LEU A 135 -0.86 -5.95 7.45
C LEU A 135 -0.50 -6.86 8.63
N ALA A 136 -1.45 -7.73 8.99
CA ALA A 136 -1.20 -8.86 9.85
C ALA A 136 -0.04 -9.72 9.29
N PRO A 137 0.82 -10.30 10.14
CA PRO A 137 2.04 -11.00 9.68
C PRO A 137 1.82 -12.02 8.56
N ARG A 138 0.70 -12.76 8.61
CA ARG A 138 0.33 -13.78 7.61
C ARG A 138 -0.03 -13.20 6.25
N LEU A 139 -0.54 -11.97 6.20
CA LEU A 139 -0.92 -11.28 4.96
C LEU A 139 0.24 -10.54 4.30
N ARG A 140 1.33 -10.26 5.03
CA ARG A 140 2.49 -9.52 4.52
C ARG A 140 3.09 -10.11 3.23
N PRO A 141 3.20 -11.45 3.06
CA PRO A 141 3.71 -12.03 1.82
C PRO A 141 2.86 -11.79 0.57
N LEU A 142 1.62 -11.29 0.71
CA LEU A 142 0.80 -10.88 -0.43
C LEU A 142 1.29 -9.58 -1.07
N LEU A 143 2.12 -8.81 -0.37
CA LEU A 143 2.83 -7.67 -0.92
C LEU A 143 4.30 -8.03 -1.10
N ASP A 144 4.70 -8.13 -2.36
CA ASP A 144 6.11 -8.29 -2.76
C ASP A 144 6.83 -6.93 -2.65
N ALA A 145 6.95 -6.44 -1.41
CA ALA A 145 7.63 -5.22 -1.06
C ALA A 145 8.50 -5.46 0.19
N PRO A 146 9.70 -4.86 0.26
CA PRO A 146 10.55 -4.98 1.44
C PRO A 146 9.85 -4.34 2.65
N ALA A 147 10.20 -4.84 3.83
CA ALA A 147 9.81 -4.16 5.06
C ALA A 147 10.51 -2.80 5.10
N ASP A 148 9.76 -1.76 5.43
CA ASP A 148 10.33 -0.44 5.66
C ASP A 148 10.64 -0.27 7.13
N ASP A 149 11.86 -0.62 7.52
CA ASP A 149 12.32 -0.54 8.91
C ASP A 149 12.57 0.91 9.36
N THR A 150 12.53 1.87 8.43
CA THR A 150 12.81 3.29 8.74
C THR A 150 11.55 4.07 9.13
N CYS A 151 10.35 3.48 8.96
CA CYS A 151 9.11 4.10 9.41
C CYS A 151 8.54 3.35 10.62
N PRO A 152 8.41 4.01 11.80
CA PRO A 152 7.87 3.35 12.98
C PRO A 152 6.39 2.92 12.74
N PRO A 153 5.95 1.78 13.30
CA PRO A 153 4.61 1.24 13.03
C PRO A 153 3.44 2.21 13.30
N PRO A 154 3.45 3.05 14.36
CA PRO A 154 2.40 4.04 14.57
C PRO A 154 2.31 5.08 13.45
N LEU A 155 3.44 5.55 12.92
CA LEU A 155 3.49 6.49 11.81
C LEU A 155 2.97 5.85 10.52
N ALA A 156 3.38 4.61 10.24
CA ALA A 156 2.87 3.86 9.09
C ALA A 156 1.34 3.68 9.14
N ALA A 157 0.80 3.35 10.31
CA ALA A 157 -0.65 3.22 10.50
C ALA A 157 -1.39 4.55 10.26
N ALA A 158 -0.87 5.67 10.80
CA ALA A 158 -1.45 6.99 10.62
C ALA A 158 -1.45 7.42 9.14
N CYS A 159 -0.32 7.25 8.44
CA CYS A 159 -0.19 7.61 7.03
C CYS A 159 -1.13 6.80 6.13
N VAL A 160 -1.24 5.49 6.38
CA VAL A 160 -2.14 4.62 5.60
C VAL A 160 -3.60 4.95 5.88
N ALA A 161 -3.99 5.22 7.14
CA ALA A 161 -5.34 5.62 7.47
C ALA A 161 -5.76 6.92 6.76
N GLU A 162 -4.91 7.96 6.83
CA GLU A 162 -5.15 9.24 6.14
C GLU A 162 -5.20 9.08 4.61
N ALA A 163 -4.33 8.22 4.04
CA ALA A 163 -4.33 7.91 2.61
C ALA A 163 -5.61 7.21 2.16
N LEU A 164 -6.19 6.35 3.00
CA LEU A 164 -7.46 5.68 2.73
C LEU A 164 -8.63 6.66 2.75
N GLU A 165 -8.69 7.56 3.73
CA GLU A 165 -9.73 8.60 3.78
C GLU A 165 -9.69 9.50 2.54
N GLY A 166 -8.49 9.89 2.10
CA GLY A 166 -8.32 10.71 0.90
C GLY A 166 -8.62 9.97 -0.41
N ALA A 167 -8.62 8.63 -0.42
CA ALA A 167 -8.96 7.82 -1.60
C ALA A 167 -10.46 7.58 -1.76
N THR A 168 -11.25 7.83 -0.70
CA THR A 168 -12.72 7.70 -0.69
C THR A 168 -13.47 9.01 -0.88
N ALA A 169 -12.75 10.15 -0.82
CA ALA A 169 -13.26 11.49 -1.09
C ALA A 169 -13.06 11.86 -2.56
#